data_AF-A0A378TC10-F1
#
_entry.id   AF-A0A378TC10-F1
#
_cell.length_a   1.000
_cell.length_b   1.000
_cell.length_c   1.000
_cell.angle_alpha   90.00
_cell.angle_beta   90.00
_cell.angle_gamma   90.00
#
_symmetry.space_group_name_H-M   'P 1'
#
loop_
_entity.id
_entity.type
_entity.pdbx_description
1 polymer ?
#
loop_
_entity_poly.entity_id
_entity_poly.type
_entity_poly.pdbx_seq_one_letter_code
_entity_poly.pdbx_strand_id
1 'polypeptide(L)'
;MRLASLLAAGLFAAAGLFAGPAAAEPAAASAPDLSGYRELPADTFVDNLVAQGEVYFQTPDGLLCAIRPAHGAAGCDGRLPNTRAGVNEIVLAADPADRGLRATANPQFVKPSGSAARVLPTGSKIVYQDFECAVAENSITMCTKSSGDSGSQLQWLEISAAGTGIGPATAGLPSGFPDPNDFVVGDDTYIVGAGAKNLFPVFTVGNGLTCTIAMFSGGEVGCNGPLPGVRGGENEVFAQLPGPVGIRKTDDPKFDKPAYPGVIRQLPVGYRVSEMGTTCMATEGGVACFGTLAGQTQGFQVSPAGTTTFGGTDVAETGELAASPEPPR
;
A
#
# COMPACT_ATOMS: atom_id res chain seq x y z
N MET A 1 -40.32 -19.16 -70.90
CA MET A 1 -40.04 -19.76 -69.58
C MET A 1 -38.63 -19.38 -69.16
N ARG A 2 -38.50 -18.93 -67.89
CA ARG A 2 -37.29 -18.66 -67.10
C ARG A 2 -36.60 -17.29 -67.27
N LEU A 3 -37.04 -16.38 -66.39
CA LEU A 3 -36.33 -15.20 -65.88
C LEU A 3 -35.09 -15.60 -65.07
N ALA A 4 -34.04 -14.79 -65.12
CA ALA A 4 -33.02 -14.71 -64.08
C ALA A 4 -32.72 -13.23 -63.79
N SER A 5 -33.14 -12.77 -62.61
CA SER A 5 -32.84 -11.43 -62.08
C SER A 5 -31.68 -11.54 -61.10
N LEU A 6 -30.62 -10.75 -61.32
CA LEU A 6 -29.51 -10.57 -60.39
C LEU A 6 -29.72 -9.25 -59.63
N LEU A 7 -29.82 -9.35 -58.31
CA LEU A 7 -29.86 -8.23 -57.36
C LEU A 7 -28.54 -8.26 -56.57
N ALA A 8 -27.71 -7.24 -56.76
CA ALA A 8 -26.50 -7.00 -55.96
C ALA A 8 -26.79 -5.86 -54.98
N ALA A 9 -26.75 -6.16 -53.68
CA ALA A 9 -26.81 -5.16 -52.61
C ALA A 9 -25.41 -5.01 -52.00
N GLY A 10 -24.79 -3.85 -52.20
CA GLY A 10 -23.53 -3.47 -51.54
C GLY A 10 -23.81 -2.80 -50.20
N LEU A 11 -23.35 -3.42 -49.10
CA LEU A 11 -23.28 -2.81 -47.78
C LEU A 11 -21.89 -2.16 -47.62
N PHE A 12 -21.85 -0.83 -47.49
CA PHE A 12 -20.66 -0.12 -47.00
C PHE A 12 -20.80 0.12 -45.50
N ALA A 13 -20.01 -0.60 -44.70
CA ALA A 13 -19.86 -0.35 -43.26
C ALA A 13 -18.76 0.69 -43.03
N ALA A 14 -19.13 1.87 -42.55
CA ALA A 14 -18.20 2.92 -42.13
C ALA A 14 -17.67 2.60 -40.73
N ALA A 15 -16.38 2.27 -40.62
CA ALA A 15 -15.69 2.12 -39.35
C ALA A 15 -15.30 3.51 -38.81
N GLY A 16 -16.04 4.00 -37.82
CA GLY A 16 -15.68 5.19 -37.04
C GLY A 16 -14.67 4.82 -35.95
N LEU A 17 -13.44 5.29 -36.08
CA LEU A 17 -12.43 5.28 -35.02
C LEU A 17 -12.80 6.37 -33.99
N PHE A 18 -13.44 5.99 -32.90
CA PHE A 18 -13.58 6.85 -31.73
C PHE A 18 -12.28 6.76 -30.91
N ALA A 19 -11.39 7.74 -31.09
CA ALA A 19 -10.33 8.00 -30.14
C ALA A 19 -10.96 8.60 -28.87
N GLY A 20 -11.09 7.79 -27.82
CA GLY A 20 -11.53 8.27 -26.51
C GLY A 20 -10.52 9.28 -25.93
N PRO A 21 -10.97 10.24 -25.11
CA PRO A 21 -10.06 11.17 -24.46
C PRO A 21 -9.14 10.41 -23.52
N ALA A 22 -7.83 10.63 -23.64
CA ALA A 22 -6.87 10.19 -22.64
C ALA A 22 -7.22 10.87 -21.32
N ALA A 23 -7.64 10.09 -20.33
CA ALA A 23 -7.81 10.60 -18.97
C ALA A 23 -6.43 11.07 -18.48
N ALA A 24 -6.32 12.35 -18.13
CA ALA A 24 -5.12 12.88 -17.51
C ALA A 24 -4.92 12.16 -16.16
N GLU A 25 -3.72 11.62 -15.96
CA GLU A 25 -3.30 11.00 -14.71
C GLU A 25 -3.41 12.06 -13.58
N PRO A 26 -4.07 11.75 -12.44
CA PRO A 26 -4.19 12.70 -11.34
C PRO A 26 -2.80 13.17 -10.89
N ALA A 27 -2.58 14.49 -10.85
CA ALA A 27 -1.36 15.03 -10.27
C ALA A 27 -1.23 14.55 -8.81
N ALA A 28 -0.06 14.03 -8.44
CA ALA A 28 0.22 13.62 -7.07
C ALA A 28 -0.11 14.78 -6.11
N ALA A 29 -0.96 14.52 -5.11
CA ALA A 29 -1.35 15.54 -4.16
C ALA A 29 -0.12 16.07 -3.41
N SER A 30 0.07 17.38 -3.44
CA SER A 30 1.11 18.05 -2.67
C SER A 30 0.78 18.05 -1.18
N ALA A 31 1.80 18.07 -0.33
CA ALA A 31 1.58 18.20 1.11
C ALA A 31 0.78 19.48 1.45
N PRO A 32 -0.12 19.43 2.43
CA PRO A 32 -0.87 20.61 2.85
C PRO A 32 0.04 21.67 3.46
N ASP A 33 -0.21 22.93 3.13
CA ASP A 33 0.48 24.08 3.74
C ASP A 33 -0.18 24.46 5.06
N LEU A 34 0.56 24.28 6.17
CA LEU A 34 0.10 24.61 7.52
C LEU A 34 0.64 25.94 8.05
N SER A 35 1.33 26.73 7.23
CA SER A 35 1.95 28.00 7.66
C SER A 35 0.92 29.08 8.03
N GLY A 36 -0.27 29.04 7.44
CA GLY A 36 -1.34 30.02 7.68
C GLY A 36 -2.17 29.82 8.94
N TYR A 37 -1.96 28.73 9.69
CA TYR A 37 -2.74 28.42 10.89
C TYR A 37 -2.14 29.04 12.14
N ARG A 38 -3.00 29.50 13.04
CA ARG A 38 -2.56 30.03 14.34
C ARG A 38 -2.03 28.90 15.22
N GLU A 39 -0.75 28.94 15.54
CA GLU A 39 -0.15 27.99 16.46
C GLU A 39 -0.69 28.17 17.89
N LEU A 40 -1.08 27.06 18.51
CA LEU A 40 -1.40 26.99 19.93
C LEU A 40 -0.30 26.25 20.68
N PRO A 41 0.03 26.67 21.91
CA PRO A 41 1.04 26.00 22.73
C PRO A 41 0.69 24.52 22.98
N ALA A 42 1.58 23.62 22.57
CA ALA A 42 1.39 22.18 22.66
C ALA A 42 1.26 21.67 24.10
N ASP A 43 1.93 22.32 25.05
CA ASP A 43 1.88 22.03 26.50
C ASP A 43 0.44 22.02 27.06
N THR A 44 -0.46 22.80 26.48
CA THR A 44 -1.88 22.82 26.87
C THR A 44 -2.68 21.59 26.42
N PHE A 45 -2.09 20.75 25.58
CA PHE A 45 -2.66 19.51 25.03
C PHE A 45 -1.89 18.25 25.46
N VAL A 46 -0.78 18.39 26.19
CA VAL A 46 0.03 17.25 26.66
C VAL A 46 -0.73 16.45 27.72
N ASP A 47 -0.76 15.12 27.57
CA ASP A 47 -1.14 14.22 28.65
C ASP A 47 0.08 13.88 29.52
N ASN A 48 0.13 14.49 30.71
CA ASN A 48 1.23 14.32 31.67
C ASN A 48 1.29 12.93 32.33
N LEU A 49 0.28 12.06 32.11
CA LEU A 49 0.35 10.67 32.57
C LEU A 49 1.23 9.80 31.67
N VAL A 50 1.58 10.28 30.47
CA VAL A 50 2.47 9.58 29.55
C VAL A 50 3.88 10.12 29.74
N ALA A 51 4.80 9.23 30.16
CA ALA A 51 6.16 9.59 30.57
C ALA A 51 6.99 10.32 29.49
N GLN A 52 6.61 10.21 28.21
CA GLN A 52 7.30 10.85 27.09
C GLN A 52 6.53 12.03 26.48
N GLY A 53 5.45 12.49 27.13
CA GLY A 53 4.67 13.66 26.72
C GLY A 53 4.05 13.49 25.34
N GLU A 54 2.83 12.97 25.30
CA GLU A 54 2.04 12.86 24.06
C GLU A 54 0.98 13.97 24.05
N VAL A 55 0.71 14.52 22.87
CA VAL A 55 -0.29 15.58 22.70
C VAL A 55 -1.58 14.95 22.21
N TYR A 56 -2.69 15.24 22.89
CA TYR A 56 -4.03 14.77 22.52
C TYR A 56 -4.97 15.95 22.29
N PHE A 57 -5.68 15.95 21.17
CA PHE A 57 -6.69 16.95 20.87
C PHE A 57 -7.91 16.32 20.21
N GLN A 58 -9.05 16.99 20.30
CA GLN A 58 -10.25 16.64 19.56
C GLN A 58 -10.47 17.65 18.45
N THR A 59 -10.92 17.19 17.29
CA THR A 59 -11.40 18.10 16.23
C THR A 59 -12.83 18.57 16.57
N PRO A 60 -13.30 19.71 16.02
CA PRO A 60 -14.67 20.19 16.27
C PRO A 60 -15.77 19.21 15.86
N ASP A 61 -15.52 18.37 14.86
CA ASP A 61 -16.42 17.30 14.40
C ASP A 61 -16.25 15.98 15.17
N GLY A 62 -15.34 15.95 16.15
CA GLY A 62 -15.29 14.93 17.19
C GLY A 62 -14.25 13.83 17.01
N LEU A 63 -13.40 13.89 15.98
CA LEU A 63 -12.27 12.97 15.82
C LEU A 63 -11.28 13.17 16.98
N LEU A 64 -10.78 12.07 17.52
CA LEU A 64 -9.77 12.09 18.56
C LEU A 64 -8.40 11.92 17.92
N CYS A 65 -7.54 12.91 18.02
CA CYS A 65 -6.24 12.92 17.39
C CYS A 65 -5.13 13.02 18.42
N ALA A 66 -3.97 12.49 18.06
CA ALA A 66 -2.78 12.64 18.89
C ALA A 66 -1.50 12.76 18.07
N ILE A 67 -0.52 13.42 18.69
CA ILE A 67 0.88 13.44 18.26
C ILE A 67 1.66 12.64 19.30
N ARG A 68 2.28 11.55 18.86
CA ARG A 68 2.96 10.56 19.68
C ARG A 68 4.41 10.39 19.21
N PRO A 69 5.31 11.36 19.50
CA PRO A 69 6.67 11.32 18.95
C PRO A 69 7.50 10.15 19.44
N ALA A 70 7.23 9.67 20.67
CA ALA A 70 7.76 8.43 21.24
C ALA A 70 7.57 7.20 20.33
N HIS A 71 6.46 7.20 19.58
CA HIS A 71 6.07 6.17 18.62
C HIS A 71 6.33 6.60 17.18
N GLY A 72 6.96 7.76 16.97
CA GLY A 72 7.21 8.31 15.64
C GLY A 72 5.95 8.54 14.82
N ALA A 73 4.79 8.74 15.46
CA ALA A 73 3.50 8.77 14.79
C ALA A 73 2.60 9.96 15.22
N ALA A 74 1.72 10.36 14.31
CA ALA A 74 0.56 11.20 14.60
C ALA A 74 -0.65 10.64 13.85
N GLY A 75 -1.86 10.97 14.26
CA GLY A 75 -3.04 10.45 13.59
C GLY A 75 -4.33 10.71 14.35
N CYS A 76 -5.41 10.13 13.84
CA CYS A 76 -6.75 10.32 14.39
C CYS A 76 -7.54 9.01 14.39
N ASP A 77 -8.33 8.84 15.45
CA ASP A 77 -9.32 7.81 15.65
C ASP A 77 -10.74 8.38 15.46
N GLY A 78 -11.64 7.54 14.96
CA GLY A 78 -13.06 7.87 14.83
C GLY A 78 -13.61 7.48 13.47
N ARG A 79 -14.76 8.04 13.11
CA ARG A 79 -15.38 7.77 11.81
C ARG A 79 -14.66 8.58 10.73
N LEU A 80 -13.85 7.93 9.91
CA LEU A 80 -13.11 8.58 8.82
C LEU A 80 -13.97 8.74 7.56
N PRO A 81 -14.21 9.97 7.05
CA PRO A 81 -15.01 10.20 5.86
C PRO A 81 -14.42 9.56 4.60
N ASN A 82 -15.30 9.07 3.71
CA ASN A 82 -14.97 8.49 2.41
C ASN A 82 -13.90 7.39 2.45
N THR A 83 -13.86 6.64 3.55
CA THR A 83 -13.04 5.43 3.68
C THR A 83 -13.87 4.17 3.52
N ARG A 84 -13.20 3.01 3.42
CA ARG A 84 -13.88 1.71 3.42
C ARG A 84 -14.62 1.49 4.74
N ALA A 85 -15.70 0.70 4.70
CA ALA A 85 -16.48 0.39 5.89
C ALA A 85 -15.61 -0.25 6.98
N GLY A 86 -15.73 0.24 8.22
CA GLY A 86 -14.96 -0.26 9.37
C GLY A 86 -13.59 0.39 9.57
N VAL A 87 -13.10 1.18 8.61
CA VAL A 87 -11.90 2.00 8.79
C VAL A 87 -12.19 3.08 9.83
N ASN A 88 -11.37 3.12 10.88
CA ASN A 88 -11.61 3.94 12.06
C ASN A 88 -10.36 4.61 12.63
N GLU A 89 -9.22 4.45 11.97
CA GLU A 89 -7.95 5.04 12.38
C GLU A 89 -7.12 5.39 11.14
N ILE A 90 -6.41 6.51 11.20
CA ILE A 90 -5.43 6.95 10.20
C ILE A 90 -4.13 7.32 10.90
N VAL A 91 -3.01 6.77 10.42
CA VAL A 91 -1.68 6.91 11.02
C VAL A 91 -0.72 7.56 10.04
N LEU A 92 -0.10 8.65 10.46
CA LEU A 92 1.06 9.25 9.84
C LEU A 92 2.31 8.83 10.60
N ALA A 93 3.16 8.04 9.95
CA ALA A 93 4.44 7.57 10.48
C ALA A 93 5.50 7.57 9.38
N ALA A 94 6.78 7.51 9.76
CA ALA A 94 7.88 7.45 8.82
C ALA A 94 7.91 6.15 8.01
N ASP A 95 7.69 5.03 8.70
CA ASP A 95 7.69 3.69 8.11
C ASP A 95 6.42 3.46 7.27
N PRO A 96 6.55 3.07 5.99
CA PRO A 96 5.41 2.67 5.17
C PRO A 96 4.54 1.55 5.76
N ALA A 97 5.10 0.65 6.56
CA ALA A 97 4.35 -0.43 7.21
C ALA A 97 3.42 0.10 8.31
N ASP A 98 3.86 1.15 9.02
CA ASP A 98 3.12 1.73 10.14
C ASP A 98 2.16 2.84 9.74
N ARG A 99 2.48 3.63 8.72
CA ARG A 99 1.56 4.66 8.19
C ARG A 99 0.36 3.98 7.54
N GLY A 100 -0.82 4.60 7.50
CA GLY A 100 -1.95 4.09 6.71
C GLY A 100 -3.31 4.23 7.37
N LEU A 101 -4.34 3.87 6.61
CA LEU A 101 -5.68 3.63 7.13
C LEU A 101 -5.74 2.28 7.85
N ARG A 102 -6.48 2.20 8.95
CA ARG A 102 -6.64 0.98 9.76
C ARG A 102 -8.10 0.74 10.10
N ALA A 103 -8.46 -0.53 10.15
CA ALA A 103 -9.73 -1.02 10.70
C ALA A 103 -9.40 -1.86 11.94
N THR A 104 -9.44 -1.25 13.12
CA THR A 104 -8.92 -1.83 14.36
C THR A 104 -9.94 -1.78 15.49
N ALA A 105 -9.97 -2.82 16.32
CA ALA A 105 -10.72 -2.82 17.57
C ALA A 105 -9.99 -2.10 18.72
N ASN A 106 -8.68 -1.84 18.55
CA ASN A 106 -7.84 -1.18 19.54
C ASN A 106 -7.18 0.06 18.91
N PRO A 107 -7.89 1.19 18.83
CA PRO A 107 -7.34 2.42 18.29
C PRO A 107 -6.24 2.98 19.21
N GLN A 108 -5.24 3.62 18.62
CA GLN A 108 -3.98 3.97 19.28
C GLN A 108 -3.88 5.45 19.67
N PHE A 109 -4.80 6.30 19.20
CA PHE A 109 -4.84 7.73 19.54
C PHE A 109 -5.84 8.03 20.65
N VAL A 110 -6.28 6.99 21.37
CA VAL A 110 -7.09 7.10 22.59
C VAL A 110 -6.26 7.64 23.75
N LYS A 111 -6.75 8.70 24.40
CA LYS A 111 -6.07 9.35 25.52
C LYS A 111 -5.98 8.41 26.75
N PRO A 112 -4.79 8.04 27.24
CA PRO A 112 -4.64 7.05 28.31
C PRO A 112 -5.24 7.48 29.65
N SER A 113 -5.26 8.78 29.95
CA SER A 113 -5.89 9.30 31.18
C SER A 113 -7.41 9.08 31.25
N GLY A 114 -8.06 8.71 30.14
CA GLY A 114 -9.52 8.57 30.05
C GLY A 114 -10.29 9.90 30.11
N SER A 115 -9.58 11.02 30.28
CA SER A 115 -10.17 12.35 30.23
C SER A 115 -10.46 12.77 28.79
N ALA A 116 -11.41 13.67 28.59
CA ALA A 116 -11.63 14.25 27.26
C ALA A 116 -10.38 15.00 26.77
N ALA A 117 -10.03 14.82 25.50
CA ALA A 117 -9.02 15.65 24.86
C ALA A 117 -9.55 17.08 24.67
N ARG A 118 -8.65 18.06 24.71
CA ARG A 118 -9.03 19.46 24.47
C ARG A 118 -9.35 19.64 22.99
N VAL A 119 -10.41 20.39 22.68
CA VAL A 119 -10.73 20.71 21.28
C VAL A 119 -9.66 21.66 20.70
N LEU A 120 -9.11 21.31 19.55
CA LEU A 120 -8.29 22.21 18.73
C LEU A 120 -9.22 23.06 17.85
N PRO A 121 -9.30 24.39 18.05
CA PRO A 121 -10.22 25.22 17.29
C PRO A 121 -9.85 25.30 15.81
N THR A 122 -10.86 25.41 14.95
CA THR A 122 -10.69 25.74 13.53
C THR A 122 -9.77 26.95 13.33
N GLY A 123 -8.91 26.88 12.30
CA GLY A 123 -7.90 27.90 12.01
C GLY A 123 -6.68 27.85 12.93
N SER A 124 -6.56 26.79 13.75
CA SER A 124 -5.44 26.61 14.67
C SER A 124 -4.62 25.37 14.33
N LYS A 125 -3.35 25.38 14.73
CA LYS A 125 -2.44 24.22 14.64
C LYS A 125 -1.70 23.98 15.95
N ILE A 126 -1.15 22.78 16.08
CA ILE A 126 -0.20 22.38 17.10
C ILE A 126 1.07 21.96 16.39
N VAL A 127 2.20 22.51 16.83
CA VAL A 127 3.55 22.05 16.43
C VAL A 127 4.13 21.30 17.61
N TYR A 128 4.55 20.06 17.41
CA TYR A 128 5.12 19.25 18.47
C TYR A 128 6.17 18.29 17.91
N GLN A 129 7.44 18.59 18.25
CA GLN A 129 8.62 17.94 17.69
C GLN A 129 8.65 18.04 16.16
N ASP A 130 8.71 16.92 15.45
CA ASP A 130 8.75 16.82 14.00
C ASP A 130 7.36 16.77 13.34
N PHE A 131 6.30 16.99 14.11
CA PHE A 131 4.92 17.00 13.64
C PHE A 131 4.27 18.38 13.71
N GLU A 132 3.41 18.65 12.74
CA GLU A 132 2.43 19.72 12.80
C GLU A 132 1.05 19.16 12.49
N CYS A 133 0.03 19.51 13.27
CA CYS A 133 -1.35 19.14 13.01
C CYS A 133 -2.25 20.37 13.09
N ALA A 134 -3.15 20.54 12.12
CA ALA A 134 -4.05 21.67 12.01
C ALA A 134 -5.50 21.21 11.79
N VAL A 135 -6.43 22.05 12.24
CA VAL A 135 -7.85 21.95 11.92
C VAL A 135 -8.25 23.17 11.11
N ALA A 136 -8.74 22.95 9.90
CA ALA A 136 -9.26 23.99 9.02
C ALA A 136 -10.79 24.08 9.06
N GLU A 137 -11.31 25.01 8.26
CA GLU A 137 -12.75 25.10 8.01
C GLU A 137 -13.27 23.82 7.34
N ASN A 138 -14.59 23.63 7.37
CA ASN A 138 -15.26 22.47 6.77
C ASN A 138 -14.78 21.11 7.31
N SER A 139 -14.35 21.08 8.58
CA SER A 139 -13.89 19.88 9.27
C SER A 139 -12.71 19.18 8.61
N ILE A 140 -11.80 19.96 8.01
CA ILE A 140 -10.56 19.42 7.46
C ILE A 140 -9.53 19.29 8.58
N THR A 141 -8.96 18.10 8.75
CA THR A 141 -7.83 17.85 9.65
C THR A 141 -6.63 17.45 8.84
N MET A 142 -5.49 18.09 9.06
CA MET A 142 -4.26 17.82 8.35
C MET A 142 -3.13 17.65 9.35
N CYS A 143 -2.24 16.69 9.10
CA CYS A 143 -0.98 16.62 9.81
C CYS A 143 0.17 16.43 8.84
N THR A 144 1.32 16.97 9.18
CA THR A 144 2.58 16.79 8.46
C THR A 144 3.66 16.29 9.40
N LYS A 145 4.56 15.44 8.89
CA LYS A 145 5.74 14.96 9.58
C LYS A 145 6.98 15.31 8.77
N SER A 146 7.88 16.09 9.36
CA SER A 146 9.19 16.37 8.79
C SER A 146 10.15 15.22 9.09
N SER A 147 10.95 14.84 8.10
CA SER A 147 11.99 13.81 8.25
C SER A 147 13.28 14.34 8.86
N GLY A 148 13.41 15.65 9.11
CA GLY A 148 14.62 16.30 9.63
C GLY A 148 15.78 16.41 8.62
N ASP A 149 15.84 15.52 7.62
CA ASP A 149 16.82 15.59 6.54
C ASP A 149 16.36 16.56 5.44
N SER A 150 17.26 17.45 5.02
CA SER A 150 17.00 18.58 4.11
C SER A 150 16.62 18.20 2.66
N GLY A 151 16.31 16.92 2.43
CA GLY A 151 15.95 16.38 1.12
C GLY A 151 14.86 15.31 1.13
N SER A 152 14.34 14.88 2.29
CA SER A 152 13.22 13.93 2.29
C SER A 152 11.88 14.65 2.17
N GLN A 153 10.96 14.00 1.47
CA GLN A 153 9.64 14.56 1.21
C GLN A 153 8.80 14.61 2.49
N LEU A 154 8.14 15.74 2.69
CA LEU A 154 7.22 15.92 3.82
C LEU A 154 6.10 14.89 3.74
N GLN A 155 5.95 14.09 4.79
CA GLN A 155 4.87 13.14 4.91
C GLN A 155 3.65 13.86 5.46
N TRP A 156 2.46 13.44 5.05
CA TRP A 156 1.24 14.12 5.43
C TRP A 156 0.05 13.17 5.49
N LEU A 157 -0.96 13.59 6.26
CA LEU A 157 -2.30 13.04 6.22
C LEU A 157 -3.29 14.18 6.04
N GLU A 158 -4.41 13.89 5.39
CA GLU A 158 -5.57 14.77 5.33
C GLU A 158 -6.84 13.95 5.61
N ILE A 159 -7.76 14.52 6.39
CA ILE A 159 -9.09 14.02 6.64
C ILE A 159 -10.05 15.14 6.26
N SER A 160 -10.89 14.93 5.25
CA SER A 160 -11.88 15.90 4.79
C SER A 160 -13.14 15.19 4.31
N ALA A 161 -14.23 15.94 4.11
CA ALA A 161 -15.44 15.41 3.51
C ALA A 161 -15.25 14.92 2.06
N ALA A 162 -14.16 15.33 1.39
CA ALA A 162 -13.80 14.87 0.04
C ALA A 162 -13.02 13.55 0.07
N GLY A 163 -12.23 13.31 1.12
CA GLY A 163 -11.43 12.10 1.23
C GLY A 163 -10.62 12.06 2.52
N THR A 164 -10.19 10.85 2.88
CA THR A 164 -9.18 10.64 3.90
C THR A 164 -8.00 9.96 3.24
N GLY A 165 -6.79 10.50 3.40
CA GLY A 165 -5.62 10.02 2.67
C GLY A 165 -4.31 10.36 3.35
N ILE A 166 -3.25 9.68 2.90
CA ILE A 166 -1.88 9.84 3.36
C ILE A 166 -1.00 10.07 2.15
N GLY A 167 -0.01 10.95 2.29
CA GLY A 167 1.05 11.08 1.32
C GLY A 167 2.42 11.30 1.96
N PRO A 168 3.45 11.47 1.12
CA PRO A 168 3.36 11.46 -0.34
C PRO A 168 3.09 10.06 -0.90
N ALA A 169 2.82 10.00 -2.21
CA ALA A 169 2.85 8.74 -2.94
C ALA A 169 4.19 8.02 -2.73
N THR A 170 4.15 6.69 -2.71
CA THR A 170 5.30 5.83 -2.50
C THR A 170 6.26 5.95 -3.68
N ALA A 171 7.47 6.43 -3.41
CA ALA A 171 8.49 6.62 -4.44
C ALA A 171 8.93 5.29 -5.06
N GLY A 172 9.29 5.33 -6.35
CA GLY A 172 9.84 4.18 -7.08
C GLY A 172 8.80 3.22 -7.66
N LEU A 173 7.50 3.44 -7.41
CA LEU A 173 6.45 2.65 -8.03
C LEU A 173 6.25 3.03 -9.50
N PRO A 174 6.01 2.06 -10.41
CA PRO A 174 5.65 2.35 -11.81
C PRO A 174 4.31 3.11 -11.90
N SER A 175 4.14 3.91 -12.97
CA SER A 175 2.83 4.53 -13.28
C SER A 175 1.76 3.45 -13.42
N GLY A 176 0.58 3.70 -12.82
CA GLY A 176 -0.53 2.75 -12.78
C GLY A 176 -0.39 1.61 -11.76
N PHE A 177 0.75 1.48 -11.08
CA PHE A 177 0.89 0.52 -9.99
C PHE A 177 0.15 1.06 -8.73
N PRO A 178 -0.61 0.24 -8.00
CA PRO A 178 -1.36 0.70 -6.83
C PRO A 178 -0.44 1.24 -5.73
N ASP A 179 -0.78 2.39 -5.14
CA ASP A 179 -0.04 2.93 -4.00
C ASP A 179 -0.50 2.27 -2.70
N PRO A 180 0.40 1.76 -1.84
CA PRO A 180 0.01 1.15 -0.57
C PRO A 180 -0.71 2.10 0.39
N ASN A 181 -0.54 3.42 0.28
CA ASN A 181 -1.23 4.38 1.13
C ASN A 181 -2.76 4.39 0.90
N ASP A 182 -3.23 3.88 -0.25
CA ASP A 182 -4.64 3.76 -0.59
C ASP A 182 -5.31 2.48 -0.04
N PHE A 183 -4.54 1.65 0.67
CA PHE A 183 -4.98 0.36 1.20
C PHE A 183 -5.03 0.39 2.74
N VAL A 184 -6.04 -0.29 3.27
CA VAL A 184 -6.18 -0.49 4.71
C VAL A 184 -5.09 -1.45 5.17
N VAL A 185 -4.33 -1.06 6.18
CA VAL A 185 -3.30 -1.90 6.80
C VAL A 185 -4.02 -3.08 7.47
N GLY A 186 -3.70 -4.29 7.01
CA GLY A 186 -4.14 -5.54 7.58
C GLY A 186 -3.53 -5.76 8.96
N ASP A 187 -4.17 -6.60 9.76
CA ASP A 187 -3.68 -6.99 11.07
C ASP A 187 -2.63 -8.13 10.98
N ASP A 188 -2.08 -8.53 12.12
CA ASP A 188 -1.07 -9.60 12.21
C ASP A 188 -1.67 -11.01 12.01
N THR A 189 -2.95 -11.14 11.62
CA THR A 189 -3.62 -12.45 11.53
C THR A 189 -3.22 -13.30 10.33
N TYR A 190 -2.35 -12.77 9.46
CA TYR A 190 -1.83 -13.47 8.28
C TYR A 190 -0.59 -14.33 8.58
N ILE A 191 -0.14 -14.38 9.82
CA ILE A 191 0.88 -15.33 10.29
C ILE A 191 0.23 -16.69 10.54
N VAL A 192 0.69 -17.75 9.85
CA VAL A 192 0.01 -19.07 9.83
C VAL A 192 0.67 -20.08 10.76
N GLY A 193 -0.09 -20.55 11.75
CA GLY A 193 0.35 -21.56 12.73
C GLY A 193 0.99 -20.93 13.98
N ALA A 194 1.78 -21.71 14.72
CA ALA A 194 2.51 -21.23 15.89
C ALA A 194 3.88 -21.93 15.98
N GLY A 195 4.96 -21.16 16.13
CA GLY A 195 6.30 -21.70 16.28
C GLY A 195 7.39 -20.64 16.18
N ALA A 196 8.59 -20.96 16.64
CA ALA A 196 9.73 -20.03 16.72
C ALA A 196 10.20 -19.48 15.35
N LYS A 197 9.76 -20.09 14.24
CA LYS A 197 10.06 -19.64 12.87
C LYS A 197 8.85 -19.06 12.16
N ASN A 198 7.73 -18.87 12.86
CA ASN A 198 6.50 -18.38 12.27
C ASN A 198 6.49 -16.85 12.22
N LEU A 199 7.20 -16.31 11.23
CA LEU A 199 7.50 -14.88 11.14
C LEU A 199 6.95 -14.23 9.88
N PHE A 200 6.44 -15.01 8.93
CA PHE A 200 6.14 -14.53 7.58
C PHE A 200 4.66 -14.65 7.26
N PRO A 201 4.03 -13.58 6.75
CA PRO A 201 2.63 -13.63 6.40
C PRO A 201 2.42 -14.51 5.17
N VAL A 202 1.40 -15.37 5.26
CA VAL A 202 0.89 -16.20 4.18
C VAL A 202 -0.60 -15.94 4.06
N PHE A 203 -1.06 -15.55 2.88
CA PHE A 203 -2.44 -15.13 2.66
C PHE A 203 -2.92 -15.50 1.27
N THR A 204 -4.23 -15.66 1.12
CA THR A 204 -4.85 -15.77 -0.20
C THR A 204 -5.40 -14.42 -0.64
N VAL A 205 -5.55 -14.22 -1.94
CA VAL A 205 -6.31 -13.10 -2.52
C VAL A 205 -7.36 -13.64 -3.50
N GLY A 206 -8.11 -12.74 -4.15
CA GLY A 206 -9.02 -13.13 -5.23
C GLY A 206 -8.31 -13.94 -6.35
N ASN A 207 -9.08 -14.68 -7.14
CA ASN A 207 -8.60 -15.46 -8.29
C ASN A 207 -7.68 -16.66 -7.96
N GLY A 208 -7.68 -17.12 -6.69
CA GLY A 208 -7.03 -18.37 -6.30
C GLY A 208 -5.50 -18.26 -6.14
N LEU A 209 -4.98 -17.05 -5.96
CA LEU A 209 -3.58 -16.84 -5.63
C LEU A 209 -3.34 -17.01 -4.13
N THR A 210 -2.25 -17.69 -3.78
CA THR A 210 -1.70 -17.74 -2.42
C THR A 210 -0.33 -17.10 -2.42
N CYS A 211 -0.14 -16.11 -1.56
CA CYS A 211 1.05 -15.28 -1.49
C CYS A 211 1.76 -15.42 -0.16
N THR A 212 3.08 -15.23 -0.18
CA THR A 212 3.92 -15.20 1.03
C THR A 212 4.94 -14.08 0.94
N ILE A 213 5.21 -13.40 2.06
CA ILE A 213 6.32 -12.45 2.20
C ILE A 213 7.41 -13.09 3.09
N ALA A 214 8.42 -13.72 2.51
CA ALA A 214 9.43 -14.49 3.21
C ALA A 214 10.80 -13.77 3.24
N MET A 215 11.05 -12.95 4.26
CA MET A 215 12.18 -12.01 4.28
C MET A 215 13.46 -12.50 5.02
N PHE A 216 13.74 -13.81 5.08
CA PHE A 216 14.97 -14.32 5.74
C PHE A 216 16.15 -14.52 4.77
N SER A 217 17.29 -13.86 5.04
CA SER A 217 18.59 -14.09 4.35
C SER A 217 18.54 -14.06 2.81
N GLY A 218 18.03 -12.97 2.24
CA GLY A 218 17.86 -12.78 0.78
C GLY A 218 16.38 -12.85 0.37
N GLY A 219 15.56 -12.06 1.09
CA GLY A 219 14.11 -12.19 1.18
C GLY A 219 13.39 -12.25 -0.16
N GLU A 220 12.25 -12.93 -0.21
CA GLU A 220 11.47 -13.09 -1.42
C GLU A 220 10.00 -12.94 -1.09
N VAL A 221 9.30 -12.26 -1.98
CA VAL A 221 7.84 -12.19 -1.99
C VAL A 221 7.33 -12.81 -3.28
N GLY A 222 6.26 -13.56 -3.20
CA GLY A 222 5.69 -14.18 -4.39
C GLY A 222 4.33 -14.79 -4.15
N CYS A 223 3.70 -15.18 -5.25
CA CYS A 223 2.38 -15.77 -5.25
C CYS A 223 2.33 -16.98 -6.19
N ASN A 224 1.64 -18.01 -5.73
CA ASN A 224 1.30 -19.21 -6.50
C ASN A 224 -0.14 -19.17 -6.97
N GLY A 225 -0.40 -19.65 -8.18
CA GLY A 225 -1.75 -19.83 -8.71
C GLY A 225 -1.87 -19.45 -10.19
N PRO A 226 -3.10 -19.23 -10.67
CA PRO A 226 -3.34 -18.81 -12.06
C PRO A 226 -2.75 -17.43 -12.32
N LEU A 227 -1.91 -17.31 -13.35
CA LEU A 227 -1.28 -16.05 -13.77
C LEU A 227 -1.86 -15.56 -15.10
N PRO A 228 -2.82 -14.61 -15.09
CA PRO A 228 -3.42 -14.08 -16.32
C PRO A 228 -2.37 -13.53 -17.30
N GLY A 229 -2.58 -13.76 -18.59
CA GLY A 229 -1.68 -13.28 -19.65
C GLY A 229 -0.38 -14.08 -19.81
N VAL A 230 -0.03 -14.95 -18.86
CA VAL A 230 1.16 -15.81 -18.94
C VAL A 230 0.84 -17.10 -19.69
N ARG A 231 1.74 -17.53 -20.58
CA ARG A 231 1.58 -18.72 -21.45
C ARG A 231 2.74 -19.67 -21.19
N GLY A 232 2.45 -20.96 -20.97
CA GLY A 232 3.49 -21.97 -20.70
C GLY A 232 3.22 -22.84 -19.47
N GLY A 233 2.15 -22.52 -18.72
CA GLY A 233 1.78 -23.25 -17.50
C GLY A 233 2.60 -22.84 -16.29
N GLU A 234 3.22 -21.67 -16.35
CA GLU A 234 3.79 -20.96 -15.22
C GLU A 234 2.72 -20.74 -14.15
N ASN A 235 3.12 -20.92 -12.91
CA ASN A 235 2.23 -20.96 -11.75
C ASN A 235 2.77 -20.15 -10.58
N GLU A 236 3.89 -19.45 -10.76
CA GLU A 236 4.57 -18.70 -9.72
C GLU A 236 5.11 -17.37 -10.25
N VAL A 237 4.81 -16.28 -9.54
CA VAL A 237 5.39 -14.93 -9.76
C VAL A 237 6.11 -14.50 -8.48
N PHE A 238 7.27 -13.87 -8.61
CA PHE A 238 8.10 -13.52 -7.46
C PHE A 238 8.96 -12.27 -7.66
N ALA A 239 9.41 -11.71 -6.54
CA ALA A 239 10.46 -10.72 -6.45
C ALA A 239 11.39 -11.07 -5.28
N GLN A 240 12.68 -11.24 -5.57
CA GLN A 240 13.74 -11.48 -4.60
C GLN A 240 14.47 -10.17 -4.27
N LEU A 241 14.61 -9.85 -2.99
CA LEU A 241 15.10 -8.58 -2.46
C LEU A 241 16.42 -8.79 -1.67
N PRO A 242 17.57 -8.33 -2.19
CA PRO A 242 17.80 -7.87 -3.55
C PRO A 242 17.91 -9.05 -4.52
N GLY A 243 17.67 -8.81 -5.81
CA GLY A 243 17.86 -9.83 -6.83
C GLY A 243 16.74 -9.86 -7.87
N PRO A 244 16.50 -11.04 -8.48
CA PRO A 244 15.62 -11.15 -9.62
C PRO A 244 14.14 -10.95 -9.29
N VAL A 245 13.41 -10.48 -10.28
CA VAL A 245 11.96 -10.61 -10.37
C VAL A 245 11.63 -11.53 -11.54
N GLY A 246 10.51 -12.24 -11.46
CA GLY A 246 10.13 -13.07 -12.59
C GLY A 246 8.88 -13.89 -12.41
N ILE A 247 8.57 -14.61 -13.48
CA ILE A 247 7.48 -15.58 -13.57
C ILE A 247 8.11 -16.90 -13.95
N ARG A 248 7.76 -17.98 -13.25
CA ARG A 248 8.29 -19.31 -13.52
C ARG A 248 7.24 -20.40 -13.38
N LYS A 249 7.56 -21.53 -13.99
CA LYS A 249 6.90 -22.80 -13.75
C LYS A 249 7.69 -23.58 -12.71
N THR A 250 7.02 -24.09 -11.69
CA THR A 250 7.60 -24.99 -10.70
C THR A 250 6.64 -26.11 -10.37
N ASP A 251 7.16 -27.34 -10.23
CA ASP A 251 6.40 -28.48 -9.72
C ASP A 251 6.37 -28.50 -8.17
N ASP A 252 7.18 -27.66 -7.53
CA ASP A 252 7.24 -27.47 -6.08
C ASP A 252 6.96 -25.99 -5.74
N PRO A 253 5.70 -25.54 -5.86
CA PRO A 253 5.30 -24.18 -5.47
C PRO A 253 5.56 -24.00 -3.96
N LYS A 254 6.21 -22.89 -3.58
CA LYS A 254 6.61 -22.66 -2.18
C LYS A 254 5.78 -21.62 -1.44
N PHE A 255 5.22 -20.64 -2.14
CA PHE A 255 4.42 -19.56 -1.55
C PHE A 255 3.01 -19.98 -1.07
N ASP A 256 2.59 -21.23 -1.31
CA ASP A 256 1.34 -21.83 -0.81
C ASP A 256 1.58 -22.82 0.34
N LYS A 257 2.84 -22.98 0.78
CA LYS A 257 3.25 -23.92 1.83
C LYS A 257 3.74 -23.14 3.05
N PRO A 258 2.84 -22.78 3.99
CA PRO A 258 3.27 -22.16 5.23
C PRO A 258 4.21 -23.07 6.01
N ALA A 259 5.16 -22.49 6.73
CA ALA A 259 6.16 -23.24 7.51
C ALA A 259 5.53 -24.09 8.63
N TYR A 260 4.31 -23.73 9.06
CA TYR A 260 3.53 -24.45 10.06
C TYR A 260 2.11 -24.71 9.54
N PRO A 261 1.46 -25.82 9.95
CA PRO A 261 0.06 -26.05 9.63
C PRO A 261 -0.83 -24.96 10.23
N GLY A 262 -1.83 -24.53 9.47
CA GLY A 262 -2.81 -23.55 9.94
C GLY A 262 -3.74 -23.10 8.82
N VAL A 263 -4.70 -22.25 9.17
CA VAL A 263 -5.61 -21.64 8.21
C VAL A 263 -4.92 -20.45 7.54
N ILE A 264 -4.79 -20.51 6.21
CA ILE A 264 -4.38 -19.36 5.42
C ILE A 264 -5.60 -18.46 5.23
N ARG A 265 -5.52 -17.22 5.71
CA ARG A 265 -6.61 -16.25 5.60
C ARG A 265 -6.58 -15.53 4.26
N GLN A 266 -7.76 -15.14 3.78
CA GLN A 266 -7.86 -14.27 2.63
C GLN A 266 -7.65 -12.81 3.05
N LEU A 267 -6.75 -12.12 2.37
CA LEU A 267 -6.58 -10.67 2.47
C LEU A 267 -7.73 -10.01 1.67
N PRO A 268 -8.61 -9.22 2.30
CA PRO A 268 -9.73 -8.60 1.60
C PRO A 268 -9.27 -7.57 0.58
N VAL A 269 -10.03 -7.39 -0.51
CA VAL A 269 -9.76 -6.35 -1.51
C VAL A 269 -9.69 -4.98 -0.85
N GLY A 270 -8.66 -4.20 -1.18
CA GLY A 270 -8.42 -2.90 -0.60
C GLY A 270 -7.67 -2.91 0.73
N TYR A 271 -7.15 -4.08 1.13
CA TYR A 271 -6.25 -4.23 2.26
C TYR A 271 -4.83 -4.56 1.79
N ARG A 272 -3.86 -4.27 2.66
CA ARG A 272 -2.46 -4.61 2.46
C ARG A 272 -1.85 -5.30 3.67
N VAL A 273 -0.81 -6.10 3.44
CA VAL A 273 0.05 -6.68 4.47
C VAL A 273 1.47 -6.24 4.16
N SER A 274 2.22 -5.90 5.19
CA SER A 274 3.63 -5.53 5.07
C SER A 274 4.48 -6.36 6.02
N GLU A 275 5.69 -6.70 5.59
CA GLU A 275 6.69 -7.38 6.41
C GLU A 275 8.08 -6.98 5.92
N MET A 276 8.94 -6.53 6.84
CA MET A 276 10.36 -6.19 6.60
C MET A 276 10.62 -5.42 5.28
N GLY A 277 9.93 -4.29 5.07
CA GLY A 277 10.14 -3.42 3.90
C GLY A 277 9.51 -3.90 2.60
N THR A 278 8.67 -4.94 2.67
CA THR A 278 7.87 -5.45 1.55
C THR A 278 6.39 -5.27 1.86
N THR A 279 5.60 -4.95 0.86
CA THR A 279 4.14 -4.77 0.99
C THR A 279 3.43 -5.49 -0.15
N CYS A 280 2.35 -6.20 0.19
CA CYS A 280 1.41 -6.76 -0.77
C CYS A 280 0.02 -6.19 -0.54
N MET A 281 -0.66 -5.83 -1.63
CA MET A 281 -1.97 -5.20 -1.66
C MET A 281 -2.94 -6.09 -2.42
N ALA A 282 -4.08 -6.44 -1.81
CA ALA A 282 -5.14 -7.18 -2.49
C ALA A 282 -5.96 -6.21 -3.36
N THR A 283 -5.86 -6.36 -4.68
CA THR A 283 -6.55 -5.52 -5.66
C THR A 283 -7.83 -6.19 -6.17
N GLU A 284 -8.64 -5.47 -6.94
CA GLU A 284 -9.79 -6.08 -7.62
C GLU A 284 -9.31 -7.15 -8.61
N GLY A 285 -9.47 -8.41 -8.23
CA GLY A 285 -9.09 -9.56 -9.06
C GLY A 285 -7.59 -9.87 -9.06
N GLY A 286 -6.83 -9.49 -8.03
CA GLY A 286 -5.44 -9.91 -7.94
C GLY A 286 -4.68 -9.35 -6.75
N VAL A 287 -3.39 -9.11 -6.98
CA VAL A 287 -2.44 -8.64 -5.97
C VAL A 287 -1.36 -7.79 -6.60
N ALA A 288 -0.92 -6.77 -5.90
CA ALA A 288 0.27 -5.99 -6.24
C ALA A 288 1.24 -6.10 -5.07
N CYS A 289 2.46 -6.60 -5.31
CA CYS A 289 3.48 -6.74 -4.29
C CYS A 289 4.74 -6.00 -4.70
N PHE A 290 5.39 -5.33 -3.77
CA PHE A 290 6.67 -4.69 -4.00
C PHE A 290 7.48 -4.64 -2.71
N GLY A 291 8.80 -4.49 -2.85
CA GLY A 291 9.67 -4.12 -1.75
C GLY A 291 10.70 -3.11 -2.19
N THR A 292 11.21 -2.34 -1.23
CA THR A 292 12.26 -1.37 -1.47
C THR A 292 13.47 -1.71 -0.62
N LEU A 293 14.61 -1.96 -1.27
CA LEU A 293 15.88 -2.23 -0.60
C LEU A 293 16.97 -1.35 -1.19
N ALA A 294 17.74 -0.66 -0.33
CA ALA A 294 18.78 0.27 -0.74
C ALA A 294 18.30 1.33 -1.77
N GLY A 295 17.04 1.78 -1.63
CA GLY A 295 16.41 2.75 -2.52
C GLY A 295 15.97 2.19 -3.88
N GLN A 296 16.15 0.90 -4.13
CA GLN A 296 15.66 0.22 -5.34
C GLN A 296 14.33 -0.46 -5.04
N THR A 297 13.30 -0.11 -5.80
CA THR A 297 11.96 -0.69 -5.70
C THR A 297 11.76 -1.72 -6.81
N GLN A 298 11.29 -2.90 -6.42
CA GLN A 298 11.00 -3.99 -7.35
C GLN A 298 9.83 -4.81 -6.85
N GLY A 299 9.14 -5.49 -7.76
CA GLY A 299 7.91 -6.16 -7.44
C GLY A 299 7.19 -6.74 -8.65
N PHE A 300 5.91 -7.01 -8.44
CA PHE A 300 5.03 -7.56 -9.45
C PHE A 300 3.58 -7.17 -9.20
N GLN A 301 2.78 -7.27 -10.25
CA GLN A 301 1.34 -7.11 -10.20
C GLN A 301 0.70 -8.27 -10.95
N VAL A 302 -0.27 -8.92 -10.31
CA VAL A 302 -1.20 -9.86 -10.94
C VAL A 302 -2.56 -9.18 -10.97
N SER A 303 -3.15 -9.10 -12.15
CA SER A 303 -4.47 -8.51 -12.37
C SER A 303 -5.25 -9.30 -13.42
N PRO A 304 -6.57 -9.06 -13.58
CA PRO A 304 -7.32 -9.67 -14.67
C PRO A 304 -6.76 -9.35 -16.08
N ALA A 305 -6.07 -8.21 -16.23
CA ALA A 305 -5.46 -7.80 -17.49
C ALA A 305 -4.15 -8.54 -17.81
N GLY A 306 -3.47 -9.07 -16.78
CA GLY A 306 -2.20 -9.76 -16.94
C GLY A 306 -1.35 -9.77 -15.67
N THR A 307 -0.23 -10.49 -15.75
CA THR A 307 0.84 -10.50 -14.76
C THR A 307 2.06 -9.76 -15.30
N THR A 308 2.60 -8.83 -14.50
CA THR A 308 3.78 -8.02 -14.84
C THR A 308 4.75 -7.97 -13.67
N THR A 309 6.04 -7.91 -13.95
CA THR A 309 7.12 -7.69 -12.97
C THR A 309 7.86 -6.39 -13.28
N PHE A 310 8.52 -5.79 -12.30
CA PHE A 310 9.32 -4.58 -12.50
C PHE A 310 10.48 -4.51 -11.51
N GLY A 311 11.52 -3.75 -11.88
CA GLY A 311 12.76 -3.65 -11.11
C GLY A 311 13.52 -4.99 -11.07
N GLY A 312 14.52 -5.08 -10.21
CA GLY A 312 15.37 -6.27 -10.09
C GLY A 312 16.18 -6.57 -11.34
N THR A 313 16.90 -7.70 -11.33
CA THR A 313 17.57 -8.23 -12.53
C THR A 313 16.66 -9.24 -13.20
N ASP A 314 16.30 -9.04 -14.47
CA ASP A 314 15.48 -10.00 -15.19
C ASP A 314 16.13 -11.39 -15.21
N VAL A 315 15.33 -12.44 -15.00
CA VAL A 315 15.77 -13.85 -15.10
C VAL A 315 15.86 -14.31 -16.57
N ALA A 316 15.45 -13.47 -17.53
CA ALA A 316 15.36 -13.86 -18.93
C ALA A 316 16.67 -13.61 -19.72
N GLU A 317 17.24 -14.72 -20.21
CA GLU A 317 18.41 -14.91 -21.11
C GLU A 317 19.76 -15.30 -20.47
N THR A 318 19.76 -16.33 -19.62
CA THR A 318 20.89 -17.28 -19.59
C THR A 318 20.48 -18.62 -20.21
N GLY A 319 19.96 -18.55 -21.42
CA GLY A 319 19.96 -19.68 -22.35
C GLY A 319 21.01 -19.41 -23.41
N GLU A 320 22.08 -20.20 -23.38
CA GLU A 320 23.06 -20.39 -24.48
C GLU A 320 24.29 -19.45 -24.56
N LEU A 321 25.45 -19.94 -24.06
CA LEU A 321 26.88 -19.69 -24.45
C LEU A 321 27.76 -19.97 -23.19
N ALA A 322 28.76 -20.85 -23.14
CA ALA A 322 29.45 -21.65 -24.15
C ALA A 322 29.98 -22.95 -23.48
N ALA A 323 29.91 -24.07 -24.19
CA ALA A 323 30.72 -25.24 -23.87
C ALA A 323 32.20 -24.90 -24.14
N SER A 324 33.05 -24.98 -23.12
CA SER A 324 34.51 -24.92 -23.30
C SER A 324 34.98 -26.12 -24.13
N PRO A 325 35.81 -25.91 -25.17
CA PRO A 325 36.47 -27.02 -25.84
C PRO A 325 37.55 -27.62 -24.93
N GLU A 326 37.50 -28.93 -24.76
CA GLU A 326 38.53 -29.75 -24.11
C GLU A 326 39.85 -29.63 -24.91
N PRO A 327 41.02 -29.48 -24.25
CA PRO A 327 42.29 -29.42 -24.97
C PRO A 327 42.69 -30.81 -25.48
N PRO A 328 43.32 -30.90 -26.67
CA PRO A 328 43.78 -32.16 -27.23
C PRO A 328 44.93 -32.75 -26.38
N ARG A 329 44.92 -34.09 -26.28
CA ARG A 329 45.99 -34.90 -25.66
C ARG A 329 47.22 -35.01 -26.54
#